data_AF-A0A438PSP5-F1
#
_entry.id   AF-A0A438PSP5-F1
#
_cell.length_a   1.000
_cell.length_b   1.000
_cell.length_c   1.000
_cell.angle_alpha   90.00
_cell.angle_beta   90.00
_cell.angle_gamma   90.00
#
_symmetry.space_group_name_H-M   'P 1'
#
loop_
_entity.id
_entity.type
_entity.pdbx_description
1 polymer ?
#
loop_
_entity_poly.entity_id
_entity_poly.type
_entity_poly.pdbx_seq_one_letter_code
_entity_poly.pdbx_strand_id
1 'polypeptide(L)'
;MNKSKKELFLELAQPDKTGVSRWVSVREFVEKYQGLQLGNGGSWCRNNSSLAKEFNLEFDKGQTPGNSIDRIRLNGYNTECVFNQSIRQDIKNHYKQQCCAMCSARGNSENTQIEVDHKDGRKDDSRVSDLSTQAFDDFQALCKACNDKKRQICKECKETGYRFDATKIPGNHYPFYEGEAEYDGCVGCYQYDPIQYRKTCNGRIYNEGHQKGYDEGYQIGYHQKTTL
;
A
#
# COMPACT_ATOMS: atom_id res chain seq x y z
N MET A 1 12.84 -8.97 30.12
CA MET A 1 12.31 -8.57 28.79
C MET A 1 11.17 -9.51 28.43
N ASN A 2 10.02 -8.99 28.02
CA ASN A 2 8.91 -9.84 27.56
C ASN A 2 9.24 -10.37 26.16
N LYS A 3 9.10 -11.68 25.96
CA LYS A 3 9.28 -12.30 24.63
C LYS A 3 8.24 -11.74 23.65
N SER A 4 8.67 -11.51 22.42
CA SER A 4 7.78 -11.20 21.30
C SER A 4 6.86 -12.38 20.99
N LYS A 5 5.75 -12.12 20.30
CA LYS A 5 4.83 -13.19 19.84
C LYS A 5 5.52 -14.20 18.93
N LYS A 6 6.48 -13.74 18.10
CA LYS A 6 7.30 -14.61 17.26
C LYS A 6 8.09 -15.60 18.12
N GLU A 7 8.82 -15.10 19.12
CA GLU A 7 9.64 -15.94 20.02
C GLU A 7 8.80 -16.92 20.82
N LEU A 8 7.64 -16.47 21.33
CA LEU A 8 6.70 -17.34 22.03
C LEU A 8 6.18 -18.47 21.13
N PHE A 9 5.85 -18.18 19.87
CA PHE A 9 5.39 -19.20 18.95
C PHE A 9 6.51 -20.18 18.58
N LEU A 10 7.73 -19.70 18.34
CA LEU A 10 8.88 -20.58 18.05
C LEU A 10 9.19 -21.51 19.22
N GLU A 11 9.09 -21.02 20.46
CA GLU A 11 9.23 -21.83 21.67
C GLU A 11 8.19 -22.95 21.74
N LEU A 12 6.94 -22.65 21.38
CA LEU A 12 5.83 -23.62 21.42
C LEU A 12 5.87 -24.61 20.25
N ALA A 13 6.22 -24.13 19.06
CA ALA A 13 6.17 -24.89 17.81
C ALA A 13 7.40 -25.80 17.63
N GLN A 14 8.54 -25.44 18.22
CA GLN A 14 9.79 -26.22 18.19
C GLN A 14 10.18 -26.69 16.78
N PRO A 15 10.45 -25.77 15.83
CA PRO A 15 10.84 -26.14 14.49
C PRO A 15 12.17 -26.91 14.48
N ASP A 16 12.31 -27.82 13.53
CA ASP A 16 13.52 -28.57 13.29
C ASP A 16 14.57 -27.74 12.52
N LYS A 17 15.69 -28.39 12.16
CA LYS A 17 16.81 -27.76 11.42
C LYS A 17 16.43 -27.26 10.03
N THR A 18 15.33 -27.77 9.46
CA THR A 18 14.81 -27.35 8.15
C THR A 18 13.79 -26.22 8.27
N GLY A 19 13.43 -25.82 9.50
CA GLY A 19 12.42 -24.80 9.78
C GLY A 19 10.99 -25.35 9.80
N VAL A 20 10.82 -26.67 9.81
CA VAL A 20 9.49 -27.32 9.87
C VAL A 20 9.10 -27.56 11.32
N SER A 21 7.88 -27.17 11.70
CA SER A 21 7.35 -27.38 13.05
C SER A 21 6.25 -28.44 13.08
N ARG A 22 5.87 -28.88 14.29
CA ARG A 22 4.58 -29.56 14.49
C ARG A 22 3.41 -28.60 14.22
N TRP A 23 2.22 -29.15 14.05
CA TRP A 23 1.00 -28.37 14.15
C TRP A 23 0.78 -27.91 15.60
N VAL A 24 0.57 -26.62 15.77
CA VAL A 24 0.23 -25.99 17.06
C VAL A 24 -1.24 -25.57 17.01
N SER A 25 -2.05 -26.10 17.92
CA SER A 25 -3.46 -25.73 18.01
C SER A 25 -3.62 -24.37 18.69
N VAL A 26 -4.60 -23.58 18.24
CA VAL A 26 -4.98 -22.33 18.92
C VAL A 26 -5.43 -22.56 20.36
N ARG A 27 -5.85 -23.79 20.71
CA ARG A 27 -6.20 -24.19 22.08
C ARG A 27 -4.97 -24.24 23.01
N GLU A 28 -3.77 -24.33 22.46
CA GLU A 28 -2.52 -24.29 23.23
C GLU A 28 -2.12 -22.85 23.62
N PHE A 29 -2.82 -21.82 23.12
CA PHE A 29 -2.57 -20.42 23.43
C PHE A 29 -3.18 -20.01 24.79
N VAL A 30 -2.69 -20.67 25.83
CA VAL A 30 -3.06 -20.47 27.24
C VAL A 30 -1.84 -20.05 28.05
N GLU A 31 -2.07 -19.55 29.27
CA GLU A 31 -1.01 -19.16 30.21
C GLU A 31 0.03 -18.21 29.57
N LYS A 32 1.32 -18.61 29.58
CA LYS A 32 2.40 -17.81 28.99
C LYS A 32 2.25 -17.58 27.48
N TYR A 33 1.43 -18.37 26.79
CA TYR A 33 1.15 -18.25 25.35
C TYR A 33 -0.16 -17.52 25.04
N GLN A 34 -0.88 -17.01 26.05
CA GLN A 34 -2.15 -16.31 25.84
C GLN A 34 -2.02 -15.11 24.88
N GLY A 35 -0.86 -14.47 24.82
CA GLY A 35 -0.59 -13.39 23.86
C GLY A 35 -0.62 -13.82 22.38
N LEU A 36 -0.59 -15.12 22.09
CA LEU A 36 -0.69 -15.69 20.74
C LEU A 36 -2.13 -15.83 20.26
N GLN A 37 -3.14 -15.66 21.13
CA GLN A 37 -4.54 -15.74 20.77
C GLN A 37 -4.85 -14.89 19.52
N LEU A 38 -5.57 -15.52 18.60
CA LEU A 38 -5.91 -14.92 17.32
C LEU A 38 -7.12 -14.01 17.50
N GLY A 39 -6.90 -12.71 17.41
CA GLY A 39 -7.96 -11.75 17.15
C GLY A 39 -8.26 -11.66 15.65
N ASN A 40 -8.98 -10.60 15.25
CA ASN A 40 -9.26 -10.35 13.84
C ASN A 40 -7.96 -10.23 13.03
N GLY A 41 -7.77 -11.15 12.07
CA GLY A 41 -6.70 -11.10 11.09
C GLY A 41 -5.30 -11.54 11.56
N GLY A 42 -5.17 -12.18 12.74
CA GLY A 42 -3.93 -12.88 13.14
C GLY A 42 -2.65 -12.06 13.01
N SER A 43 -2.57 -10.91 13.71
CA SER A 43 -1.57 -9.86 13.45
C SER A 43 -0.10 -10.31 13.41
N TRP A 44 0.26 -11.36 14.15
CA TRP A 44 1.62 -11.89 14.25
C TRP A 44 1.90 -13.06 13.28
N CYS A 45 0.88 -13.70 12.72
CA CYS A 45 1.00 -14.82 11.78
C CYS A 45 0.46 -14.51 10.37
N ARG A 46 -0.04 -13.30 10.11
CA ARG A 46 -0.47 -12.88 8.76
C ARG A 46 0.71 -12.74 7.78
N ASN A 47 0.41 -12.74 6.48
CA ASN A 47 1.39 -12.44 5.44
C ASN A 47 2.14 -11.12 5.75
N ASN A 48 3.46 -11.11 5.54
CA ASN A 48 4.40 -10.04 5.90
C ASN A 48 4.64 -9.81 7.41
N SER A 49 4.13 -10.67 8.31
CA SER A 49 4.55 -10.61 9.72
C SER A 49 6.04 -10.94 9.87
N SER A 50 6.64 -10.61 11.02
CA SER A 50 8.03 -10.97 11.30
C SER A 50 8.26 -12.48 11.25
N LEU A 51 7.23 -13.29 11.54
CA LEU A 51 7.29 -14.74 11.42
C LEU A 51 7.23 -15.18 9.94
N ALA A 52 6.30 -14.62 9.16
CA ALA A 52 6.12 -14.95 7.73
C ALA A 52 7.32 -14.53 6.84
N LYS A 53 8.11 -13.55 7.31
CA LYS A 53 9.36 -13.15 6.64
C LYS A 53 10.47 -14.19 6.74
N GLU A 54 10.42 -15.05 7.76
CA GLU A 54 11.48 -16.05 8.01
C GLU A 54 11.00 -17.47 7.74
N PHE A 55 9.70 -17.74 7.85
CA PHE A 55 9.13 -19.07 7.69
C PHE A 55 7.90 -19.06 6.77
N ASN A 56 7.72 -20.14 6.02
CA ASN A 56 6.47 -20.40 5.32
C ASN A 56 5.42 -20.85 6.34
N LEU A 57 4.25 -20.20 6.34
CA LEU A 57 3.18 -20.46 7.30
C LEU A 57 2.04 -21.25 6.66
N GLU A 58 1.63 -22.31 7.33
CA GLU A 58 0.44 -23.08 6.96
C GLU A 58 -0.63 -22.97 8.04
N PHE A 59 -1.88 -22.89 7.59
CA PHE A 59 -3.06 -22.75 8.42
C PHE A 59 -4.03 -23.86 8.14
N ASP A 60 -4.38 -24.60 9.19
CA ASP A 60 -5.51 -25.53 9.17
C ASP A 60 -6.76 -24.80 9.66
N LYS A 61 -7.84 -24.90 8.89
CA LYS A 61 -9.17 -24.32 9.17
C LYS A 61 -10.29 -25.36 9.08
N GLY A 62 -9.93 -26.65 8.99
CA GLY A 62 -10.88 -27.73 8.72
C GLY A 62 -11.49 -28.37 9.98
N GLN A 63 -11.05 -28.01 11.18
CA GLN A 63 -11.51 -28.64 12.42
C GLN A 63 -12.75 -27.97 13.01
N THR A 64 -12.89 -26.65 12.83
CA THR A 64 -14.08 -25.90 13.27
C THR A 64 -14.88 -25.39 12.08
N PRO A 65 -16.23 -25.35 12.17
CA PRO A 65 -17.05 -24.72 11.15
C PRO A 65 -16.71 -23.23 11.01
N GLY A 66 -16.41 -22.78 9.79
CA GLY A 66 -16.15 -21.37 9.48
C GLY A 66 -14.77 -21.15 8.86
N ASN A 67 -14.25 -19.92 9.00
CA ASN A 67 -12.95 -19.49 8.45
C ASN A 67 -11.89 -19.28 9.54
N SER A 68 -12.19 -19.68 10.77
CA SER A 68 -11.26 -19.64 11.90
C SER A 68 -10.06 -20.55 11.64
N ILE A 69 -8.91 -20.12 12.15
CA ILE A 69 -7.70 -20.93 12.15
C ILE A 69 -7.77 -21.85 13.36
N ASP A 70 -7.63 -23.15 13.13
CA ASP A 70 -7.60 -24.18 14.17
C ASP A 70 -6.16 -24.47 14.61
N ARG A 71 -5.25 -24.55 13.64
CA ARG A 71 -3.85 -24.89 13.86
C ARG A 71 -2.92 -24.14 12.92
N ILE A 72 -1.70 -23.88 13.39
CA ILE A 72 -0.65 -23.19 12.65
C ILE A 72 0.59 -24.08 12.62
N ARG A 73 1.29 -24.11 11.49
CA ARG A 73 2.57 -24.82 11.32
C ARG A 73 3.57 -23.96 10.55
N LEU A 74 4.84 -24.08 10.88
CA LEU A 74 5.97 -23.62 10.07
C LEU A 74 6.33 -24.72 9.06
N ASN A 75 6.40 -24.39 7.78
CA ASN A 75 6.75 -25.31 6.70
C ASN A 75 8.06 -24.90 6.01
N GLY A 76 9.12 -24.82 6.80
CA GLY A 76 10.46 -24.45 6.34
C GLY A 76 10.69 -22.94 6.27
N TYR A 77 11.92 -22.57 5.94
CA TYR A 77 12.34 -21.18 5.82
C TYR A 77 11.77 -20.51 4.57
N ASN A 78 11.40 -19.24 4.72
CA ASN A 78 11.04 -18.41 3.59
C ASN A 78 12.33 -17.94 2.89
N THR A 79 12.47 -18.30 1.61
CA THR A 79 13.61 -17.91 0.77
C THR A 79 13.31 -16.74 -0.17
N GLU A 80 12.08 -16.24 -0.17
CA GLU A 80 11.69 -15.10 -1.00
C GLU A 80 12.17 -13.78 -0.39
N CYS A 81 12.63 -12.87 -1.25
CA CYS A 81 12.96 -11.52 -0.83
C CYS A 81 11.67 -10.75 -0.49
N VAL A 82 11.38 -10.55 0.79
CA VAL A 82 10.19 -9.81 1.22
C VAL A 82 10.49 -8.31 1.24
N PHE A 83 9.79 -7.55 0.40
CA PHE A 83 9.88 -6.08 0.39
C PHE A 83 9.62 -5.51 1.79
N ASN A 84 10.54 -4.69 2.27
CA ASN A 84 10.41 -4.01 3.54
C ASN A 84 9.56 -2.75 3.39
N GLN A 85 8.32 -2.84 3.85
CA GLN A 85 7.33 -1.75 3.79
C GLN A 85 7.56 -0.64 4.84
N SER A 86 8.65 -0.71 5.60
CA SER A 86 8.93 0.26 6.65
C SER A 86 9.35 1.58 6.02
N ILE A 87 8.76 2.68 6.47
CA ILE A 87 9.08 4.04 6.01
C ILE A 87 9.90 4.75 7.09
N ARG A 88 10.98 5.43 6.69
CA ARG A 88 11.83 6.25 7.57
C ARG A 88 11.02 7.32 8.31
N GLN A 89 11.39 7.59 9.55
CA GLN A 89 10.56 8.38 10.45
C GLN A 89 10.46 9.87 10.06
N ASP A 90 11.53 10.45 9.52
CA ASP A 90 11.55 11.81 8.97
C ASP A 90 10.58 11.98 7.79
N ILE A 91 10.53 11.01 6.87
CA ILE A 91 9.58 10.97 5.76
C ILE A 91 8.15 10.90 6.29
N LYS A 92 7.89 10.02 7.28
CA LYS A 92 6.58 9.97 7.94
C LYS A 92 6.18 11.31 8.53
N ASN A 93 7.10 11.97 9.24
CA ASN A 93 6.84 13.25 9.88
C ASN A 93 6.57 14.39 8.88
N HIS A 94 7.24 14.36 7.73
CA HIS A 94 7.03 15.31 6.63
C HIS A 94 5.62 15.17 6.02
N TYR A 95 5.24 13.96 5.62
CA TYR A 95 3.96 13.73 4.92
C TYR A 95 2.74 13.74 5.83
N LYS A 96 2.87 13.40 7.12
CA LYS A 96 1.75 13.44 8.08
C LYS A 96 1.13 14.84 8.24
N GLN A 97 1.88 15.88 7.88
CA GLN A 97 1.43 17.28 7.95
C GLN A 97 0.78 17.77 6.64
N GLN A 98 0.83 16.97 5.58
CA GLN A 98 0.28 17.33 4.28
C GLN A 98 -1.17 16.87 4.13
N CYS A 99 -1.86 17.40 3.11
CA CYS A 99 -3.18 16.93 2.71
C CYS A 99 -3.05 15.70 1.79
N CYS A 100 -4.12 14.92 1.72
CA CYS A 100 -4.22 13.79 0.78
C CYS A 100 -3.92 14.25 -0.65
N ALA A 101 -2.93 13.65 -1.30
CA ALA A 101 -2.55 13.98 -2.69
C ALA A 101 -3.69 13.70 -3.68
N MET A 102 -4.61 12.78 -3.39
CA MET A 102 -5.73 12.47 -4.27
C MET A 102 -6.93 13.40 -4.12
N CYS A 103 -7.31 13.77 -2.89
CA CYS A 103 -8.58 14.44 -2.62
C CYS A 103 -8.48 15.66 -1.70
N SER A 104 -7.28 16.09 -1.33
CA SER A 104 -7.01 17.23 -0.45
C SER A 104 -7.55 17.11 0.99
N ALA A 105 -8.20 15.99 1.35
CA ALA A 105 -8.68 15.76 2.70
C ALA A 105 -7.51 15.66 3.70
N ARG A 106 -7.72 16.22 4.90
CA ARG A 106 -6.88 16.03 6.07
C ARG A 106 -7.77 16.15 7.30
N GLY A 107 -7.85 15.10 8.10
CA GLY A 107 -8.65 15.11 9.32
C GLY A 107 -8.22 14.04 10.30
N ASN A 108 -8.96 13.95 11.40
CA ASN A 108 -8.72 12.98 12.46
C ASN A 108 -9.79 11.87 12.48
N SER A 109 -10.74 11.89 11.54
CA SER A 109 -11.71 10.79 11.41
C SER A 109 -11.06 9.60 10.72
N GLU A 110 -11.61 8.40 10.93
CA GLU A 110 -11.07 7.14 10.40
C GLU A 110 -10.70 7.24 8.91
N ASN A 111 -11.58 7.80 8.08
CA ASN A 111 -11.38 7.86 6.63
C ASN A 111 -10.56 9.06 6.15
N THR A 112 -10.36 10.06 7.01
CA THR A 112 -9.66 11.32 6.65
C THR A 112 -8.28 11.45 7.29
N GLN A 113 -7.93 10.53 8.20
CA GLN A 113 -6.57 10.43 8.74
C GLN A 113 -5.56 10.20 7.64
N ILE A 114 -4.43 10.91 7.73
CA ILE A 114 -3.34 10.81 6.75
C ILE A 114 -2.47 9.61 7.07
N GLU A 115 -2.24 8.80 6.05
CA GLU A 115 -1.29 7.70 5.99
C GLU A 115 -0.23 8.03 4.95
N VAL A 116 1.01 7.63 5.23
CA VAL A 116 2.12 7.79 4.29
C VAL A 116 2.23 6.48 3.51
N ASP A 117 2.06 6.56 2.21
CA ASP A 117 2.05 5.40 1.32
C ASP A 117 3.17 5.49 0.28
N HIS A 118 3.59 4.33 -0.23
CA HIS A 118 4.60 4.25 -1.29
C HIS A 118 3.93 4.64 -2.63
N LYS A 119 4.60 5.45 -3.45
CA LYS A 119 4.10 5.76 -4.80
C LYS A 119 4.01 4.49 -5.65
N ASP A 120 5.07 3.68 -5.65
CA ASP A 120 5.04 2.34 -6.26
C ASP A 120 4.09 1.41 -5.48
N GLY A 121 2.99 1.05 -6.12
CA GLY A 121 1.98 0.17 -5.55
C GLY A 121 2.33 -1.32 -5.60
N ARG A 122 3.26 -1.72 -6.48
CA ARG A 122 3.70 -3.13 -6.57
C ARG A 122 4.80 -3.45 -5.56
N LYS A 123 5.59 -2.43 -5.20
CA LYS A 123 6.67 -2.51 -4.20
C LYS A 123 7.77 -3.46 -4.67
N ASP A 124 8.22 -3.23 -5.89
CA ASP A 124 9.24 -4.07 -6.54
C ASP A 124 10.62 -3.37 -6.55
N ASP A 125 10.70 -2.08 -6.23
CA ASP A 125 11.98 -1.34 -6.15
C ASP A 125 12.77 -1.68 -4.86
N SER A 126 13.81 -2.51 -5.00
CA SER A 126 14.70 -2.91 -3.89
C SER A 126 15.36 -1.74 -3.18
N ARG A 127 15.60 -0.61 -3.86
CA ARG A 127 16.15 0.61 -3.24
C ARG A 127 15.16 1.23 -2.26
N VAL A 128 13.86 1.21 -2.54
CA VAL A 128 12.86 1.77 -1.60
C VAL A 128 12.68 0.86 -0.38
N SER A 129 12.93 -0.44 -0.55
CA SER A 129 12.92 -1.42 0.55
C SER A 129 14.04 -1.16 1.57
N ASP A 130 15.17 -0.57 1.17
CA ASP A 130 16.23 -0.16 2.09
C ASP A 130 15.96 1.24 2.67
N LEU A 131 15.82 1.31 3.99
CA LEU A 131 15.58 2.55 4.74
C LEU A 131 16.65 3.62 4.50
N SER A 132 17.90 3.21 4.23
CA SER A 132 19.02 4.13 4.03
C SER A 132 18.93 4.88 2.69
N THR A 133 18.29 4.27 1.69
CA THR A 133 18.19 4.78 0.31
C THR A 133 16.81 5.34 -0.03
N GLN A 134 15.88 5.38 0.93
CA GLN A 134 14.58 6.04 0.79
C GLN A 134 14.74 7.55 0.56
N ALA A 135 14.06 8.05 -0.46
CA ALA A 135 13.90 9.46 -0.78
C ALA A 135 12.47 9.92 -0.49
N PHE A 136 12.26 11.22 -0.31
CA PHE A 136 10.90 11.76 -0.09
C PHE A 136 9.97 11.45 -1.26
N ASP A 137 10.48 11.52 -2.49
CA ASP A 137 9.70 11.32 -3.72
C ASP A 137 9.20 9.89 -3.91
N ASP A 138 9.69 8.91 -3.14
CA ASP A 138 9.18 7.54 -3.13
C ASP A 138 7.80 7.43 -2.49
N PHE A 139 7.34 8.48 -1.80
CA PHE A 139 6.16 8.46 -0.94
C PHE A 139 5.16 9.56 -1.26
N GLN A 140 3.95 9.38 -0.76
CA GLN A 140 2.86 10.36 -0.85
C GLN A 140 1.97 10.30 0.40
N ALA A 141 1.36 11.44 0.75
CA ALA A 141 0.34 11.50 1.78
C ALA A 141 -1.03 11.15 1.18
N LEU A 142 -1.69 10.12 1.73
CA LEU A 142 -3.04 9.73 1.34
C LEU A 142 -3.93 9.67 2.58
N CYS A 143 -5.18 10.12 2.48
CA CYS A 143 -6.13 9.77 3.54
C CYS A 143 -6.44 8.26 3.47
N LYS A 144 -6.80 7.65 4.61
CA LYS A 144 -7.09 6.21 4.70
C LYS A 144 -8.01 5.70 3.58
N ALA A 145 -9.11 6.42 3.30
CA ALA A 145 -10.05 6.02 2.24
C ALA A 145 -9.40 6.00 0.83
N CYS A 146 -8.55 7.00 0.54
CA CYS A 146 -7.81 7.03 -0.72
C CYS A 146 -6.72 5.95 -0.77
N ASN A 147 -6.03 5.70 0.34
CA ASN A 147 -5.03 4.63 0.43
C ASN A 147 -5.66 3.24 0.20
N ASP A 148 -6.81 2.97 0.83
CA ASP A 148 -7.55 1.72 0.64
C ASP A 148 -8.04 1.57 -0.82
N LYS A 149 -8.49 2.65 -1.46
CA LYS A 149 -8.84 2.66 -2.90
C LYS A 149 -7.63 2.36 -3.77
N LYS A 150 -6.49 3.04 -3.55
CA LYS A 150 -5.23 2.79 -4.28
C LYS A 150 -4.83 1.32 -4.17
N ARG A 151 -4.92 0.74 -2.97
CA ARG A 151 -4.60 -0.68 -2.76
C ARG A 151 -5.42 -1.61 -3.65
N GLN A 152 -6.74 -1.41 -3.76
CA GLN A 152 -7.57 -2.28 -4.61
C GLN A 152 -7.21 -2.11 -6.09
N ILE A 153 -7.01 -0.87 -6.53
CA ILE A 153 -6.63 -0.57 -7.91
C ILE A 153 -5.27 -1.20 -8.27
N CYS A 154 -4.28 -1.12 -7.37
CA CYS A 154 -2.97 -1.71 -7.60
C CYS A 154 -3.00 -3.24 -7.61
N LYS A 155 -3.93 -3.89 -6.89
CA LYS A 155 -4.14 -5.34 -6.99
C LYS A 155 -4.64 -5.74 -8.37
N GLU A 156 -5.69 -5.07 -8.86
CA GLU A 156 -6.22 -5.30 -10.21
C GLU A 156 -5.13 -5.10 -11.27
N CYS A 157 -4.31 -4.05 -11.13
CA CYS A 157 -3.16 -3.83 -12.01
C CYS A 157 -2.15 -4.99 -11.96
N LYS A 158 -1.87 -5.55 -10.78
CA LYS A 158 -0.96 -6.70 -10.63
C LYS A 158 -1.53 -7.98 -11.24
N GLU A 159 -2.83 -8.19 -11.11
CA GLU A 159 -3.54 -9.38 -11.62
C GLU A 159 -3.71 -9.34 -13.15
N THR A 160 -4.04 -8.17 -13.70
CA THR A 160 -4.33 -8.01 -15.14
C THR A 160 -3.12 -7.68 -15.98
N GLY A 161 -2.08 -7.09 -15.39
CA GLY A 161 -0.96 -6.53 -16.15
C GLY A 161 -1.26 -5.18 -16.82
N TYR A 162 -2.42 -4.57 -16.54
CA TYR A 162 -2.81 -3.28 -17.10
C TYR A 162 -2.96 -2.20 -16.03
N ARG A 163 -2.49 -0.99 -16.34
CA ARG A 163 -2.58 0.16 -15.44
C ARG A 163 -4.01 0.67 -15.31
N PHE A 164 -4.25 1.38 -14.22
CA PHE A 164 -5.52 2.07 -14.00
C PHE A 164 -5.70 3.24 -14.95
N ASP A 165 -6.71 3.15 -15.81
CA ASP A 165 -7.15 4.25 -16.65
C ASP A 165 -7.74 5.40 -15.80
N ALA A 166 -7.01 6.52 -15.74
CA ALA A 166 -7.41 7.68 -14.97
C ALA A 166 -8.64 8.42 -15.51
N THR A 167 -9.05 8.19 -16.77
CA THR A 167 -10.27 8.78 -17.36
C THR A 167 -11.55 8.25 -16.70
N LYS A 168 -11.47 7.12 -15.98
CA LYS A 168 -12.54 6.63 -15.11
C LYS A 168 -12.90 7.61 -13.98
N ILE A 169 -12.03 8.57 -13.68
CA ILE A 169 -12.33 9.69 -12.78
C ILE A 169 -12.91 10.83 -13.62
N PRO A 170 -14.17 11.24 -13.40
CA PRO A 170 -14.77 12.33 -14.17
C PRO A 170 -13.92 13.59 -14.18
N GLY A 171 -13.71 14.16 -15.36
CA GLY A 171 -12.88 15.37 -15.59
C GLY A 171 -11.42 15.10 -15.95
N ASN A 172 -10.92 13.87 -15.79
CA ASN A 172 -9.60 13.49 -16.27
C ASN A 172 -9.63 13.26 -17.80
N HIS A 173 -8.73 13.94 -18.52
CA HIS A 173 -8.70 13.90 -19.98
C HIS A 173 -7.83 12.78 -20.56
N TYR A 174 -6.82 12.33 -19.81
CA TYR A 174 -5.89 11.30 -20.26
C TYR A 174 -5.86 10.11 -19.29
N PRO A 175 -5.61 8.88 -19.76
CA PRO A 175 -5.51 7.73 -18.88
C PRO A 175 -4.24 7.78 -18.02
N PHE A 176 -3.14 8.32 -18.57
CA PHE A 176 -1.81 8.37 -17.96
C PHE A 176 -1.13 9.69 -18.28
N TYR A 177 -0.21 10.11 -17.41
CA TYR A 177 0.67 11.24 -17.72
C TYR A 177 1.96 10.81 -18.43
N GLU A 178 2.29 9.51 -18.45
CA GLU A 178 3.45 8.95 -19.15
C GLU A 178 3.24 7.44 -19.36
N GLY A 179 3.85 6.88 -20.41
CA GLY A 179 3.76 5.46 -20.75
C GLY A 179 2.37 5.02 -21.21
N GLU A 180 2.22 3.70 -21.34
CA GLU A 180 1.06 3.05 -21.96
C GLU A 180 0.21 2.29 -20.95
N ALA A 181 -0.88 1.66 -21.43
CA ALA A 181 -1.80 0.88 -20.61
C ALA A 181 -1.19 -0.43 -20.10
N GLU A 182 -0.37 -1.09 -20.91
CA GLU A 182 0.39 -2.27 -20.51
C GLU A 182 1.40 -1.90 -19.43
N TYR A 183 1.51 -2.75 -18.41
CA TYR A 183 2.37 -2.46 -17.28
C TYR A 183 3.86 -2.58 -17.65
N ASP A 184 4.57 -1.46 -17.63
CA ASP A 184 6.03 -1.34 -17.68
C ASP A 184 6.61 -0.60 -16.46
N GLY A 185 5.78 -0.40 -15.41
CA GLY A 185 6.13 0.34 -14.20
C GLY A 185 4.95 1.14 -13.66
N CYS A 186 5.11 1.83 -12.53
CA CYS A 186 4.06 2.70 -11.98
C CYS A 186 4.16 4.16 -12.42
N VAL A 187 5.33 4.63 -12.85
CA VAL A 187 5.52 6.00 -13.36
C VAL A 187 4.55 6.25 -14.51
N GLY A 188 3.85 7.39 -14.48
CA GLY A 188 2.80 7.72 -15.45
C GLY A 188 1.37 7.48 -14.98
N CYS A 189 1.18 6.63 -13.97
CA CYS A 189 -0.14 6.31 -13.42
C CYS A 189 -0.64 7.39 -12.46
N TYR A 190 -1.95 7.71 -12.51
CA TYR A 190 -2.59 8.61 -11.53
C TYR A 190 -2.36 8.17 -10.08
N GLN A 191 -2.40 6.86 -9.80
CA GLN A 191 -2.21 6.33 -8.44
C GLN A 191 -0.76 6.47 -7.95
N TYR A 192 0.21 6.53 -8.87
CA TYR A 192 1.62 6.67 -8.53
C TYR A 192 1.90 8.10 -8.05
N ASP A 193 1.48 9.10 -8.83
CA ASP A 193 1.61 10.50 -8.45
C ASP A 193 0.43 11.35 -8.97
N PRO A 194 -0.63 11.53 -8.16
CA PRO A 194 -1.79 12.33 -8.55
C PRO A 194 -1.44 13.81 -8.82
N ILE A 195 -0.39 14.33 -8.19
CA ILE A 195 0.02 15.74 -8.31
C ILE A 195 0.73 15.91 -9.65
N GLN A 196 1.71 15.06 -9.96
CA GLN A 196 2.42 15.08 -11.23
C GLN A 196 1.48 14.79 -12.40
N TYR A 197 0.53 13.88 -12.22
CA TYR A 197 -0.53 13.63 -13.21
C TYR A 197 -1.26 14.93 -13.56
N ARG A 198 -1.79 15.65 -12.56
CA ARG A 198 -2.55 16.89 -12.81
C ARG A 198 -1.70 17.96 -13.48
N LYS A 199 -0.46 18.16 -13.03
CA LYS A 199 0.48 19.13 -13.64
C LYS A 199 0.71 18.84 -15.12
N THR A 200 1.05 17.58 -15.43
CA THR A 200 1.40 17.16 -16.80
C THR A 200 0.19 17.21 -17.72
N CYS A 201 -0.95 16.66 -17.28
CA CYS A 201 -2.17 16.62 -18.06
C CYS A 201 -2.75 18.02 -18.32
N ASN A 202 -2.74 18.91 -17.33
CA ASN A 202 -3.19 20.29 -17.53
C ASN A 202 -2.28 21.04 -18.51
N GLY A 203 -0.96 20.81 -18.44
CA GLY A 203 -0.01 21.36 -19.41
C GLY A 203 -0.28 20.87 -20.84
N ARG A 204 -0.62 19.58 -21.01
CA ARG A 204 -1.02 19.02 -22.31
C ARG A 204 -2.30 19.67 -22.85
N ILE A 205 -3.34 19.77 -22.01
CA ILE A 205 -4.61 20.40 -22.39
C ILE A 205 -4.38 21.85 -22.85
N TYR A 206 -3.57 22.61 -22.10
CA TYR A 206 -3.23 23.98 -22.46
C TYR A 206 -2.54 24.07 -23.83
N ASN A 207 -1.53 23.22 -24.06
CA ASN A 207 -0.77 23.21 -25.32
C ASN A 207 -1.64 22.77 -26.51
N GLU A 208 -2.51 21.77 -26.33
CA GLU A 208 -3.47 21.36 -27.37
C GLU A 208 -4.48 22.45 -27.69
N GLY A 209 -4.93 23.21 -26.69
CA GLY A 209 -5.79 24.37 -26.88
C GLY A 209 -5.10 25.49 -27.67
N HIS A 210 -3.84 25.80 -27.33
CA HIS A 210 -3.04 26.78 -28.06
C HIS A 210 -2.77 26.35 -29.51
N GLN A 211 -2.46 25.07 -29.75
CA GLN A 211 -2.26 24.54 -31.11
C GLN A 211 -3.53 24.57 -31.98
N LYS A 212 -4.71 24.51 -31.35
CA LYS A 212 -6.01 24.61 -32.03
C LYS A 212 -6.49 26.05 -32.25
N GLY A 213 -5.70 27.06 -31.88
CA GLY A 213 -5.98 28.48 -32.17
C GLY A 213 -7.00 29.15 -31.24
N TYR A 214 -7.18 28.67 -30.01
CA TYR A 214 -8.12 29.25 -29.02
C TYR A 214 -7.58 30.48 -28.27
N ASP A 215 -6.74 31.31 -28.89
CA ASP A 215 -6.08 32.44 -28.19
C ASP A 215 -7.01 33.61 -27.85
N GLU A 216 -8.18 33.75 -28.51
CA GLU A 216 -9.08 34.88 -28.27
C GLU A 216 -10.16 34.64 -27.18
N GLY A 217 -10.37 33.39 -26.75
CA GLY A 217 -11.49 33.04 -25.84
C GLY A 217 -11.13 32.94 -24.35
N TYR A 218 -9.87 32.67 -24.01
CA TYR A 218 -9.48 32.30 -22.64
C TYR A 218 -9.24 33.51 -21.71
N GLN A 219 -9.00 34.70 -22.27
CA GLN A 219 -8.83 35.95 -21.52
C GLN A 219 -10.13 36.44 -20.86
N ILE A 220 -11.31 35.97 -21.33
CA ILE A 220 -12.60 36.50 -20.87
C ILE A 220 -13.08 35.81 -19.57
N GLY A 221 -12.60 34.60 -19.28
CA GLY A 221 -13.03 33.82 -18.11
C GLY A 221 -12.44 34.29 -16.77
N TYR A 222 -11.23 34.84 -16.76
CA TYR A 222 -10.59 35.36 -15.54
C TYR A 222 -11.04 36.78 -15.16
N HIS A 223 -11.74 37.48 -16.06
CA HIS A 223 -12.26 38.82 -15.83
C HIS A 223 -13.74 38.89 -15.46
N GLN A 224 -14.43 37.75 -15.28
CA GLN A 224 -15.72 37.74 -14.58
C GLN A 224 -15.50 37.87 -13.07
N LYS A 225 -15.24 39.13 -12.71
CA LYS A 225 -15.43 39.81 -11.42
C LYS A 225 -16.11 38.95 -10.37
N THR A 226 -15.34 38.67 -9.32
CA THR A 226 -15.77 38.91 -7.93
C THR A 226 -16.65 40.15 -7.88
N THR A 227 -17.96 39.92 -7.87
CA THR A 227 -18.94 40.91 -7.46
C THR A 227 -19.65 40.28 -6.28
N LEU A 228 -19.26 40.78 -5.10
CA LEU A 228 -19.86 40.70 -3.76
C LEU A 228 -20.89 39.59 -3.50
#